data_AF-A0A662UM36-F1
#
_entry.id   AF-A0A662UM36-F1
#
_cell.length_a   1.000
_cell.length_b   1.000
_cell.length_c   1.000
_cell.angle_alpha   90.00
_cell.angle_beta   90.00
_cell.angle_gamma   90.00
#
_symmetry.space_group_name_H-M   'P 1'
#
loop_
_entity.id
_entity.type
_entity.pdbx_description
1 polymer ?
#
loop_
_entity_poly.entity_id
_entity_poly.type
_entity_poly.pdbx_seq_one_letter_code
_entity_poly.pdbx_strand_id
1 'polypeptide(L)'
;RALENIETAKQTLIAYKLATAPLKIRIDEGTKLVEIPRIIMDEADKKKLKVKGDFTLIFKLIRFRARKCIAENKIKEPVMIIIDQNGEIDVYSYKDIEQLYNQIQEL
;
A
#
# COMPACT_ATOMS: atom_id res chain seq x y z
N ARG A 1 13.31 -17.12 -18.66
CA ARG A 1 12.00 -17.24 -19.33
C ARG A 1 10.83 -17.36 -18.35
N ALA A 2 10.63 -18.48 -17.64
CA ALA A 2 9.46 -18.62 -16.74
C ALA A 2 9.47 -17.62 -15.55
N LEU A 3 10.62 -17.44 -14.88
CA LEU A 3 10.76 -16.49 -13.77
C LEU A 3 10.56 -15.03 -14.22
N GLU A 4 11.11 -14.67 -15.38
CA GLU A 4 10.94 -13.32 -15.96
C GLU A 4 9.47 -13.05 -16.28
N ASN A 5 8.76 -14.01 -16.89
CA ASN A 5 7.32 -13.86 -17.17
C ASN A 5 6.50 -13.64 -15.89
N ILE A 6 6.84 -14.34 -14.81
CA ILE A 6 6.19 -14.17 -13.50
C ILE A 6 6.45 -12.76 -12.97
N GLU A 7 7.67 -12.27 -13.07
CA GLU A 7 8.02 -10.94 -12.56
C GLU A 7 7.32 -9.83 -13.35
N THR A 8 7.31 -9.93 -14.68
CA THR A 8 6.54 -9.02 -15.54
C THR A 8 5.06 -9.04 -15.19
N ALA A 9 4.47 -10.22 -15.00
CA ALA A 9 3.06 -10.32 -14.62
C ALA A 9 2.77 -9.65 -13.28
N LYS A 10 3.66 -9.79 -12.27
CA LYS A 10 3.50 -9.08 -11.00
C LYS A 10 3.54 -7.57 -11.18
N GLN A 11 4.49 -7.05 -11.95
CA GLN A 11 4.60 -5.61 -12.22
C GLN A 11 3.34 -5.08 -12.91
N THR A 12 2.80 -5.80 -13.89
CA THR A 12 1.53 -5.47 -14.55
C THR A 12 0.37 -5.42 -13.56
N LEU A 13 0.28 -6.37 -12.63
CA LEU A 13 -0.78 -6.38 -11.61
C LEU A 13 -0.64 -5.19 -10.65
N ILE A 14 0.58 -4.83 -10.24
CA ILE A 14 0.82 -3.65 -9.40
C ILE A 14 0.43 -2.38 -10.17
N ALA A 15 0.79 -2.27 -11.44
CA ALA A 15 0.46 -1.14 -12.30
C ALA A 15 -1.06 -0.95 -12.39
N TYR A 16 -1.78 -2.05 -12.66
CA TYR A 16 -3.23 -2.06 -12.70
C TYR A 16 -3.85 -1.56 -11.39
N LYS A 17 -3.36 -2.04 -10.23
CA LYS A 17 -3.83 -1.58 -8.92
C LYS A 17 -3.53 -0.10 -8.70
N LEU A 18 -2.33 0.35 -9.04
CA LEU A 18 -1.93 1.76 -8.92
C LEU A 18 -2.73 2.68 -9.85
N ALA A 19 -3.16 2.21 -11.02
CA ALA A 19 -4.01 3.00 -11.92
C ALA A 19 -5.44 3.07 -11.39
N THR A 20 -6.03 1.93 -11.05
CA THR A 20 -7.48 1.81 -10.81
C THR A 20 -7.92 2.03 -9.38
N ALA A 21 -7.04 1.89 -8.39
CA ALA A 21 -7.45 1.96 -6.99
C ALA A 21 -8.01 3.35 -6.64
N PRO A 22 -9.18 3.43 -5.98
CA PRO A 22 -9.79 4.69 -5.57
C PRO A 22 -9.00 5.41 -4.48
N LEU A 23 -8.19 4.70 -3.69
CA LEU A 23 -7.41 5.27 -2.60
C LEU A 23 -5.98 4.73 -2.58
N LYS A 24 -5.03 5.67 -2.55
CA LYS A 24 -3.58 5.46 -2.45
C LYS A 24 -3.09 6.40 -1.35
N ILE A 25 -2.43 5.86 -0.33
CA ILE A 25 -1.96 6.61 0.84
C ILE A 25 -0.48 6.35 0.98
N ARG A 26 0.32 7.41 0.90
CA ARG A 26 1.73 7.36 1.24
C ARG A 26 1.86 7.53 2.75
N ILE A 27 2.53 6.57 3.40
CA ILE A 27 2.91 6.66 4.81
C ILE A 27 4.40 6.95 4.87
N ASP A 28 4.74 8.11 5.40
CA ASP A 28 6.12 8.56 5.47
C ASP A 28 6.90 7.94 6.64
N GLU A 29 8.23 8.06 6.52
CA GLU A 29 9.17 7.68 7.56
C GLU A 29 8.85 8.34 8.91
N GLY A 30 9.07 7.62 10.00
CA GLY A 30 8.83 8.07 11.37
C GLY A 30 7.40 7.82 11.87
N THR A 31 6.45 7.52 10.98
CA THR A 31 5.06 7.21 11.37
C THR A 31 5.02 5.97 12.26
N LYS A 32 4.31 6.04 13.40
CA LYS A 32 4.17 4.87 14.28
C LYS A 32 3.18 3.87 13.70
N LEU A 33 3.49 2.58 13.80
CA LEU A 33 2.62 1.53 13.28
C LEU A 33 1.20 1.56 13.85
N VAL A 34 1.04 1.99 15.10
CA VAL A 34 -0.26 2.09 15.77
C VAL A 34 -1.13 3.24 15.22
N GLU A 35 -0.52 4.22 14.56
CA GLU A 35 -1.22 5.38 13.97
C GLU A 35 -1.75 5.05 12.57
N ILE A 36 -1.09 4.14 11.84
CA ILE A 36 -1.40 3.85 10.44
C ILE A 36 -2.83 3.33 10.23
N PRO A 37 -3.38 2.39 11.03
CA PRO A 37 -4.75 1.93 10.78
C PRO A 37 -5.79 3.04 10.91
N ARG A 38 -5.57 4.01 11.82
CA ARG A 38 -6.42 5.20 11.92
C ARG A 38 -6.34 6.02 10.64
N ILE A 39 -5.13 6.31 10.16
CA ILE A 39 -4.92 7.07 8.93
C ILE A 39 -5.67 6.43 7.75
N ILE A 40 -5.57 5.10 7.60
CA ILE A 40 -6.25 4.36 6.54
C ILE A 40 -7.78 4.50 6.64
N MET A 41 -8.33 4.29 7.84
CA MET A 41 -9.78 4.38 8.05
C MET A 41 -10.29 5.81 7.79
N ASP A 42 -9.60 6.81 8.32
CA ASP A 42 -9.96 8.23 8.14
C ASP A 42 -9.95 8.63 6.65
N GLU A 43 -8.94 8.20 5.89
CA GLU A 43 -8.86 8.46 4.44
C GLU A 43 -9.90 7.67 3.62
N ALA A 44 -10.22 6.44 4.02
CA ALA A 44 -11.25 5.64 3.39
C ALA A 44 -12.64 6.22 3.62
N ASP A 45 -12.93 6.68 4.83
CA ASP A 45 -14.19 7.32 5.20
C ASP A 45 -14.42 8.62 4.41
N LYS A 46 -13.38 9.46 4.24
CA LYS A 46 -13.42 10.65 3.39
C LYS A 46 -13.85 10.32 1.95
N LYS A 47 -13.45 9.15 1.44
CA LYS A 47 -13.81 8.66 0.10
C LYS A 47 -15.05 7.77 0.08
N LYS A 48 -15.75 7.61 1.21
CA LYS A 48 -16.90 6.70 1.38
C LYS A 48 -16.59 5.26 0.94
N LEU A 49 -15.34 4.83 1.13
CA LEU A 49 -14.84 3.52 0.74
C LEU A 49 -14.90 2.57 1.95
N LYS A 50 -15.62 1.45 1.80
CA LYS A 50 -15.69 0.43 2.86
C LYS A 50 -14.45 -0.45 2.84
N VAL A 51 -13.58 -0.29 3.84
CA VAL A 51 -12.37 -1.11 4.00
C VAL A 51 -12.72 -2.51 4.50
N LYS A 52 -12.17 -3.54 3.85
CA LYS A 52 -12.24 -4.93 4.31
C LYS A 52 -11.13 -5.19 5.34
N GLY A 53 -11.35 -4.74 6.56
CA GLY A 53 -10.47 -5.04 7.67
C GLY A 53 -10.74 -4.17 8.88
N ASP A 54 -10.57 -4.78 10.06
CA ASP A 54 -10.52 -4.03 11.30
C ASP A 54 -9.09 -3.53 11.57
N PHE A 55 -8.96 -2.73 12.64
CA PHE A 55 -7.69 -2.19 13.10
C PHE A 55 -6.60 -3.25 13.29
N THR A 56 -6.98 -4.44 13.79
CA THR A 56 -6.04 -5.54 14.07
C THR A 56 -5.54 -6.18 12.79
N LEU A 57 -6.44 -6.42 11.83
CA LEU A 57 -6.09 -6.98 10.53
C LEU A 57 -5.15 -6.03 9.78
N ILE A 58 -5.48 -4.74 9.75
CA ILE A 58 -4.67 -3.70 9.10
C ILE A 58 -3.26 -3.68 9.70
N PHE A 59 -3.16 -3.62 11.04
CA PHE A 59 -1.87 -3.60 11.73
C PHE A 59 -1.03 -4.85 11.39
N LYS A 60 -1.65 -6.03 11.39
CA LYS A 60 -0.97 -7.29 11.02
C LYS A 60 -0.52 -7.29 9.56
N LEU A 61 -1.35 -6.81 8.63
CA LEU A 61 -1.03 -6.72 7.21
C LEU A 61 0.19 -5.83 6.97
N ILE A 62 0.24 -4.65 7.58
CA ILE A 62 1.38 -3.75 7.47
C ILE A 62 2.63 -4.42 8.04
N ARG A 63 2.55 -5.02 9.24
CA ARG A 63 3.69 -5.68 9.88
C ARG A 63 4.24 -6.85 9.06
N PHE A 64 3.36 -7.57 8.35
CA PHE A 64 3.74 -8.71 7.51
C PHE A 64 4.31 -8.27 6.16
N ARG A 65 3.61 -7.41 5.43
CA ARG A 65 3.95 -7.03 4.04
C ARG A 65 5.04 -5.95 3.97
N ALA A 66 5.07 -5.02 4.92
CA ALA A 66 6.06 -3.95 5.00
C ALA A 66 7.19 -4.24 5.99
N ARG A 67 7.44 -5.50 6.38
CA ARG A 67 8.45 -5.87 7.38
C ARG A 67 9.82 -5.24 7.11
N LYS A 68 10.24 -5.18 5.83
CA LYS A 68 11.53 -4.59 5.43
C LYS A 68 11.60 -3.07 5.58
N CYS A 69 10.44 -2.39 5.64
CA CYS A 69 10.28 -0.94 5.77
C CYS A 69 9.99 -0.51 7.22
N ILE A 70 10.05 -1.45 8.18
CA ILE A 70 9.75 -1.20 9.59
C ILE A 70 11.03 -1.34 10.43
N ALA A 71 11.23 -0.40 11.35
CA ALA A 71 12.19 -0.51 12.44
C ALA A 71 11.45 -0.36 13.77
N GLU A 72 11.62 -1.33 14.67
CA GLU A 72 10.93 -1.40 15.95
C GLU A 72 9.39 -1.30 15.78
N ASN A 73 8.81 -0.13 16.01
CA ASN A 73 7.38 0.17 15.91
C ASN A 73 7.09 1.38 15.01
N LYS A 74 8.00 1.72 14.10
CA LYS A 74 7.86 2.84 13.16
C LYS A 74 8.22 2.44 11.74
N ILE A 75 7.69 3.20 10.79
CA ILE A 75 8.12 3.16 9.39
C ILE A 75 9.52 3.79 9.30
N LYS A 76 10.49 3.04 8.76
CA LYS A 76 11.85 3.53 8.46
C LYS A 76 12.08 3.84 6.98
N GLU A 77 11.20 3.35 6.11
CA GLU A 77 11.21 3.62 4.67
C GLU A 77 9.76 3.82 4.24
N PRO A 78 9.42 4.86 3.45
CA PRO A 78 8.04 5.14 3.08
C PRO A 78 7.35 3.92 2.45
N VAL A 79 6.06 3.76 2.75
CA VAL A 79 5.23 2.69 2.19
C VAL A 79 4.01 3.29 1.50
N MET A 80 3.56 2.63 0.44
CA MET A 80 2.30 2.93 -0.23
C MET A 80 1.26 1.92 0.20
N ILE A 81 0.15 2.43 0.70
CA ILE A 81 -1.05 1.66 1.00
C ILE A 81 -2.05 1.91 -0.11
N ILE A 82 -2.54 0.83 -0.71
CA ILE A 82 -3.53 0.88 -1.77
C ILE A 82 -4.79 0.21 -1.26
N ILE A 83 -5.94 0.86 -1.45
CA ILE A 83 -7.24 0.25 -1.21
C ILE A 83 -7.99 0.19 -2.54
N ASP A 84 -8.34 -1.02 -2.96
CA ASP A 84 -9.06 -1.23 -4.21
C ASP A 84 -10.56 -0.90 -4.07
N GLN A 85 -11.30 -0.98 -5.18
CA GLN A 85 -12.74 -0.76 -5.24
C GLN A 85 -13.57 -1.74 -4.39
N ASN A 86 -13.00 -2.88 -4.01
CA ASN A 86 -13.63 -3.88 -3.16
C ASN A 86 -13.28 -3.67 -1.68
N GLY A 87 -12.47 -2.66 -1.34
CA GLY A 87 -11.99 -2.41 0.01
C GLY A 87 -10.79 -3.24 0.43
N GLU A 88 -10.17 -4.00 -0.47
CA GLU A 88 -8.98 -4.82 -0.17
C GLU A 88 -7.74 -3.95 -0.05
N ILE A 89 -6.90 -4.29 0.92
CA ILE A 89 -5.71 -3.50 1.27
C ILE A 89 -4.45 -4.19 0.75
N ASP A 90 -3.68 -3.46 -0.04
CA ASP A 90 -2.32 -3.82 -0.40
C ASP A 90 -1.30 -2.83 0.18
N VAL A 91 -0.11 -3.35 0.48
CA VAL A 91 0.97 -2.58 1.07
C VAL A 91 2.23 -2.86 0.29
N TYR A 92 2.84 -1.80 -0.22
CA TYR A 92 4.07 -1.85 -1.01
C TYR A 92 5.12 -0.94 -0.39
N SER A 93 6.39 -1.35 -0.48
CA SER A 93 7.51 -0.42 -0.29
C SER A 93 7.41 0.67 -1.34
N TYR A 94 7.44 1.95 -0.93
CA TYR A 94 7.35 3.05 -1.89
C TYR A 94 8.49 2.98 -2.91
N LYS A 95 9.70 2.67 -2.46
CA LYS A 95 10.89 2.51 -3.31
C LYS A 95 10.73 1.45 -4.40
N ASP A 96 9.98 0.38 -4.13
CA ASP A 96 9.80 -0.72 -5.10
C ASP A 96 8.87 -0.33 -6.24
N ILE A 97 7.95 0.60 -5.99
CA ILE A 97 6.89 0.97 -6.92
C ILE A 97 6.99 2.42 -7.39
N GLU A 98 7.98 3.18 -6.94
CA GLU A 98 8.13 4.62 -7.19
C GLU A 98 8.13 4.95 -8.68
N GLN A 99 8.93 4.23 -9.47
CA GLN A 99 9.00 4.42 -10.92
C GLN A 99 7.63 4.22 -11.58
N LEU A 100 6.93 3.15 -11.19
CA LEU A 100 5.64 2.79 -11.76
C LEU A 100 4.53 3.76 -11.33
N TYR A 101 4.58 4.21 -10.08
CA TYR A 101 3.61 5.17 -9.54
C TYR A 101 3.74 6.53 -10.24
N ASN A 102 4.96 7.01 -10.45
CA ASN A 102 5.22 8.27 -11.15
C ASN A 102 4.74 8.20 -12.61
N GLN A 103 5.03 7.10 -13.32
CA GLN A 103 4.53 6.90 -14.70
C GLN A 103 3.01 6.98 -14.81
N ILE A 104 2.27 6.47 -13.81
CA ILE A 104 0.80 6.48 -13.80
C ILE A 104 0.23 7.86 -13.46
N GLN A 105 0.95 8.69 -12.70
CA GLN A 105 0.53 10.07 -12.40
C GLN A 105 0.72 11.02 -13.58
N GLU A 106 1.61 10.69 -14.52
CA GLU A 106 1.87 11.48 -15.73
C GLU A 106 0.92 11.15 -16.90
N LEU A 107 0.07 10.13 -16.76
CA LEU A 107 -0.98 9.73 -17.73
C LEU A 107 -2.29 10.47 -17.47
#